data_AF-A0A522CY03-F1
#
_entry.id   AF-A0A522CY03-F1
#
_cell.length_a   1.000
_cell.length_b   1.000
_cell.length_c   1.000
_cell.angle_alpha   90.00
_cell.angle_beta   90.00
_cell.angle_gamma   90.00
#
_symmetry.space_group_name_H-M   'P 1'
#
loop_
_entity.id
_entity.type
_entity.pdbx_description
1 polymer ?
#
loop_
_entity_poly.entity_id
_entity_poly.type
_entity_poly.pdbx_seq_one_letter_code
_entity_poly.pdbx_strand_id
1 'polypeptide(L)'
;MKEEPMAIGYSNKVIFISERTRIATPIKIALNKLGFEFATDYPALSSIPLIRKGIARTGRTAFIRTELLRFIKEKGFPRGIIMDSRIELGLDPALDAGGIKLLKTMIITYIILSKGADCRSLRGNFILLTKGDSFEKEFGLGADPHGVVKLLSTQNPEINFFIEELKGNRARFDEMFSIKLLDAELSSDAIIESVAGMLAFPQESAPAASKEEAGPPKAAGEPAKEEEGAPGAGAN
;
A
#
# COMPACT_ATOMS: atom_id res chain seq x y z
N MET A 1 3.28 -24.57 18.05
CA MET A 1 2.50 -23.32 17.95
C MET A 1 2.54 -22.87 16.51
N LYS A 2 1.40 -22.88 15.80
CA LYS A 2 1.30 -22.21 14.51
C LYS A 2 1.04 -20.74 14.84
N GLU A 3 1.98 -19.86 14.51
CA GLU A 3 1.73 -18.42 14.55
C GLU A 3 0.60 -18.14 13.57
N GLU A 4 -0.54 -17.65 14.06
CA GLU A 4 -1.58 -17.12 13.19
C GLU A 4 -1.01 -15.87 12.49
N PRO A 5 -1.11 -15.77 11.16
CA PRO A 5 -0.63 -14.59 10.46
C PRO A 5 -1.45 -13.37 10.91
N MET A 6 -0.81 -12.45 11.64
CA MET A 6 -1.38 -11.13 11.89
C MET A 6 -1.52 -10.41 10.56
N ALA A 7 -2.76 -10.15 10.13
CA ALA A 7 -3.05 -9.37 8.95
C ALA A 7 -2.37 -7.99 9.06
N ILE A 8 -1.52 -7.66 8.08
CA ILE A 8 -0.83 -6.36 8.06
C ILE A 8 -1.84 -5.27 7.73
N GLY A 9 -2.06 -4.36 8.67
CA GLY A 9 -2.89 -3.18 8.46
C GLY A 9 -2.14 -2.02 7.80
N TYR A 10 -2.90 -1.01 7.36
CA TYR A 10 -2.32 0.28 6.97
C TYR A 10 -1.81 1.05 8.18
N SER A 11 -0.64 1.66 8.03
CA SER A 11 -0.10 2.69 8.92
C SER A 11 -0.77 4.06 8.68
N ASN A 12 -0.57 5.00 9.60
CA ASN A 12 -0.87 6.42 9.39
C ASN A 12 0.25 7.16 8.62
N LYS A 13 1.26 6.44 8.12
CA LYS A 13 2.47 7.01 7.54
C LYS A 13 2.38 7.07 6.01
N VAL A 14 2.86 8.18 5.44
CA VAL A 14 3.00 8.39 4.00
C VAL A 14 4.48 8.55 3.65
N ILE A 15 4.93 7.83 2.64
CA ILE A 15 6.29 7.98 2.11
C ILE A 15 6.28 9.17 1.14
N PHE A 16 7.09 10.19 1.42
CA PHE A 16 7.20 11.38 0.59
C PHE A 16 8.61 11.47 -0.01
N ILE A 17 8.70 11.52 -1.35
CA ILE A 17 9.96 11.48 -2.11
C ILE A 17 9.95 12.62 -3.13
N SER A 18 10.40 13.80 -2.73
CA SER A 18 10.42 14.96 -3.63
C SER A 18 11.54 15.91 -3.29
N GLU A 19 12.13 16.54 -4.30
CA GLU A 19 13.05 17.68 -4.13
C GLU A 19 12.29 19.02 -4.12
N ARG A 20 10.97 19.00 -4.41
CA ARG A 20 10.14 20.21 -4.49
C ARG A 20 9.72 20.65 -3.09
N THR A 21 10.50 21.53 -2.49
CA THR A 21 10.21 22.03 -1.13
C THR A 21 8.89 22.77 -1.01
N ARG A 22 8.44 23.47 -2.07
CA ARG A 22 7.19 24.26 -2.06
C ARG A 22 5.93 23.43 -1.85
N ILE A 23 5.87 22.21 -2.38
CA ILE A 23 4.68 21.36 -2.30
C ILE A 23 4.61 20.57 -0.98
N ALA A 24 5.71 20.44 -0.26
CA ALA A 24 5.77 19.66 0.98
C ALA A 24 4.83 20.22 2.06
N THR A 25 4.73 21.54 2.21
CA THR A 25 3.87 22.20 3.19
C THR A 25 2.37 21.93 2.96
N PRO A 26 1.79 22.22 1.77
CA PRO A 26 0.38 21.93 1.53
C PRO A 26 0.06 20.43 1.62
N ILE A 27 0.96 19.55 1.17
CA ILE A 27 0.79 18.09 1.37
C ILE A 27 0.73 17.76 2.86
N LYS A 28 1.66 18.29 3.67
CA LYS A 28 1.69 18.05 5.12
C LYS A 28 0.39 18.52 5.79
N ILE A 29 -0.16 19.67 5.38
CA ILE A 29 -1.45 20.16 5.87
C ILE A 29 -2.57 19.16 5.53
N ALA A 30 -2.61 18.66 4.30
CA ALA A 30 -3.60 17.67 3.87
C ALA A 30 -3.51 16.37 4.69
N LEU A 31 -2.29 15.87 4.90
CA LEU A 31 -2.05 14.67 5.70
C LEU A 31 -2.51 14.85 7.15
N ASN A 32 -2.16 15.98 7.77
CA ASN A 32 -2.57 16.28 9.14
C ASN A 32 -4.10 16.31 9.31
N LYS A 33 -4.84 16.84 8.32
CA LYS A 33 -6.31 16.83 8.32
C LYS A 33 -6.89 15.41 8.34
N LEU A 34 -6.16 14.43 7.81
CA LEU A 34 -6.54 13.01 7.79
C LEU A 34 -5.92 12.19 8.93
N GLY A 35 -5.15 12.82 9.84
CA GLY A 35 -4.41 12.11 10.89
C GLY A 35 -3.20 11.32 10.38
N PHE A 36 -2.70 11.65 9.19
CA PHE A 36 -1.52 11.03 8.58
C PHE A 36 -0.29 11.92 8.73
N GLU A 37 0.89 11.31 8.57
CA GLU A 37 2.16 12.02 8.70
C GLU A 37 3.23 11.42 7.77
N PHE A 38 4.29 12.18 7.52
CA PHE A 38 5.41 11.69 6.71
C PHE A 38 6.23 10.62 7.45
N ALA A 39 6.69 9.63 6.69
CA ALA A 39 7.68 8.65 7.14
C ALA A 39 9.09 9.26 7.13
N THR A 40 9.48 9.92 8.23
CA THR A 40 10.79 10.57 8.37
C THR A 40 11.91 9.63 8.79
N ASP A 41 11.57 8.52 9.47
CA ASP A 41 12.55 7.64 10.11
C ASP A 41 13.21 6.65 9.13
N TYR A 42 12.80 6.65 7.86
CA TYR A 42 13.27 5.75 6.81
C TYR A 42 13.85 6.54 5.65
N PRO A 43 15.04 7.14 5.82
CA PRO A 43 15.56 8.10 4.86
C PRO A 43 15.98 7.44 3.54
N ALA A 44 16.22 6.12 3.51
CA ALA A 44 16.40 5.38 2.25
C ALA A 44 15.10 5.19 1.44
N LEU A 45 13.94 5.57 1.99
CA LEU A 45 12.65 5.60 1.30
C LEU A 45 12.17 7.02 0.98
N SER A 46 12.73 8.06 1.59
CA SER A 46 12.24 9.45 1.43
C SER A 46 13.30 10.45 0.93
N SER A 47 14.59 10.17 1.13
CA SER A 47 15.68 11.08 0.73
C SER A 47 16.26 10.71 -0.64
N ILE A 48 15.98 11.54 -1.65
CA ILE A 48 16.56 11.38 -3.00
C ILE A 48 18.10 11.34 -2.97
N PRO A 49 18.82 12.21 -2.20
CA PRO A 49 20.27 12.10 -2.07
C PRO A 49 20.76 10.74 -1.56
N LEU A 50 20.10 10.15 -0.57
CA LEU A 50 20.48 8.82 -0.07
C LEU A 50 20.13 7.71 -1.04
N ILE A 51 18.99 7.80 -1.72
CA ILE A 51 18.61 6.86 -2.77
C ILE A 51 19.66 6.89 -3.88
N ARG A 52 20.05 8.08 -4.34
CA ARG A 52 21.11 8.28 -5.34
C ARG A 52 22.44 7.67 -4.88
N LYS A 53 22.85 7.92 -3.64
CA LYS A 53 24.06 7.33 -3.04
C LYS A 53 23.99 5.80 -2.99
N GLY A 54 22.84 5.24 -2.62
CA GLY A 54 22.61 3.80 -2.57
C GLY A 54 22.70 3.15 -3.96
N ILE A 55 22.12 3.78 -4.97
CA ILE A 55 22.19 3.34 -6.36
C ILE A 55 23.61 3.46 -6.90
N ALA A 56 24.30 4.59 -6.69
CA ALA A 56 25.68 4.78 -7.14
C ALA A 56 26.62 3.70 -6.57
N ARG A 57 26.40 3.27 -5.32
CA ARG A 57 27.20 2.21 -4.68
C ARG A 57 26.90 0.81 -5.18
N THR A 58 25.64 0.51 -5.52
CA THR A 58 25.20 -0.88 -5.75
C THR A 58 24.76 -1.18 -7.18
N GLY A 59 24.57 -0.15 -8.00
CA GLY A 59 23.98 -0.22 -9.34
C GLY A 59 22.51 -0.66 -9.37
N ARG A 60 21.87 -0.86 -8.21
CA ARG A 60 20.56 -1.52 -8.09
C ARG A 60 19.66 -0.80 -7.08
N THR A 61 18.35 -0.98 -7.22
CA THR A 61 17.35 -0.42 -6.29
C THR A 61 16.84 -1.44 -5.26
N ALA A 62 17.49 -2.60 -5.15
CA ALA A 62 17.09 -3.68 -4.26
C ALA A 62 17.05 -3.28 -2.77
N PHE A 63 17.87 -2.32 -2.35
CA PHE A 63 17.87 -1.79 -0.99
C PHE A 63 16.55 -1.08 -0.63
N ILE A 64 15.90 -0.44 -1.61
CA ILE A 64 14.60 0.25 -1.42
C ILE A 64 13.54 -0.77 -1.05
N ARG A 65 13.53 -1.93 -1.72
CA ARG A 65 12.63 -3.04 -1.39
C ARG A 65 12.88 -3.56 0.03
N THR A 66 14.13 -3.76 0.42
CA THR A 66 14.47 -4.20 1.77
C THR A 66 14.00 -3.20 2.82
N GLU A 67 14.22 -1.90 2.58
CA GLU A 67 13.80 -0.86 3.51
C GLU A 67 12.28 -0.73 3.59
N LEU A 68 11.57 -0.88 2.45
CA LEU A 68 10.11 -0.86 2.43
C LEU A 68 9.52 -2.07 3.18
N LEU A 69 10.10 -3.26 3.02
CA LEU A 69 9.72 -4.44 3.80
C LEU A 69 9.93 -4.22 5.30
N ARG A 70 11.05 -3.60 5.69
CA ARG A 70 11.33 -3.23 7.07
C ARG A 70 10.29 -2.23 7.60
N PHE A 71 10.01 -1.18 6.84
CA PHE A 71 8.96 -0.21 7.16
C PHE A 71 7.61 -0.91 7.40
N ILE A 72 7.21 -1.81 6.51
CA ILE A 72 5.93 -2.52 6.62
C ILE A 72 5.87 -3.36 7.89
N LYS A 73 6.96 -4.05 8.25
CA LYS A 73 7.03 -4.84 9.48
C LYS A 73 6.98 -3.99 10.74
N GLU A 74 7.61 -2.82 10.74
CA GLU A 74 7.75 -1.97 11.92
C GLU A 74 6.57 -1.00 12.11
N LYS A 75 5.94 -0.56 11.03
CA LYS A 75 4.91 0.50 11.05
C LYS A 75 3.56 0.08 10.45
N GLY A 76 3.52 -1.02 9.70
CA GLY A 76 2.39 -1.38 8.84
C GLY A 76 2.55 -0.83 7.42
N PHE A 77 1.59 -1.17 6.56
CA PHE A 77 1.63 -0.81 5.15
C PHE A 77 1.47 0.71 4.96
N PRO A 78 2.27 1.37 4.10
CA PRO A 78 2.18 2.83 3.96
C PRO A 78 0.81 3.23 3.43
N ARG A 79 0.23 4.30 3.98
CA ARG A 79 -1.05 4.83 3.54
C ARG A 79 -1.00 5.28 2.07
N GLY A 80 0.16 5.78 1.65
CA GLY A 80 0.45 6.11 0.27
C GLY A 80 1.93 6.47 0.07
N ILE A 81 2.30 6.56 -1.20
CA ILE A 81 3.59 7.06 -1.68
C ILE A 81 3.31 8.30 -2.51
N ILE A 82 3.87 9.43 -2.12
CA ILE A 82 3.82 10.68 -2.86
C ILE A 82 5.24 10.96 -3.34
N MET A 83 5.45 11.05 -4.65
CA MET A 83 6.79 11.19 -5.21
C MET A 83 6.83 12.05 -6.45
N ASP A 84 7.96 12.70 -6.73
CA ASP A 84 8.20 13.32 -8.03
C ASP A 84 8.04 12.30 -9.14
N SER A 85 7.31 12.66 -10.21
CA SER A 85 7.01 11.75 -11.32
C SER A 85 8.25 11.38 -12.12
N ARG A 86 9.25 12.27 -12.14
CA ARG A 86 10.60 12.05 -12.65
C ARG A 86 11.61 12.37 -11.55
N ILE A 87 12.51 11.44 -11.25
CA ILE A 87 13.58 11.61 -10.25
C ILE A 87 14.90 11.28 -10.91
N GLU A 88 15.81 12.26 -10.93
CA GLU A 88 17.15 12.05 -11.45
C GLU A 88 18.00 11.27 -10.45
N LEU A 89 18.25 10.00 -10.76
CA LEU A 89 19.01 9.08 -9.92
C LEU A 89 20.51 9.06 -10.27
N GLY A 90 20.96 9.93 -11.18
CA GLY A 90 22.36 9.97 -11.65
C GLY A 90 22.78 8.71 -12.43
N LEU A 91 21.81 8.06 -13.07
CA LEU A 91 22.04 6.89 -13.91
C LEU A 91 22.21 7.31 -15.37
N ASP A 92 22.85 6.44 -16.16
CA ASP A 92 22.87 6.57 -17.61
C ASP A 92 21.42 6.63 -18.15
N PRO A 93 21.08 7.56 -19.06
CA PRO A 93 19.75 7.65 -19.67
C PRO A 93 19.25 6.32 -20.27
N ALA A 94 20.13 5.45 -20.77
CA ALA A 94 19.76 4.13 -21.26
C ALA A 94 19.24 3.20 -20.15
N LEU A 95 19.65 3.42 -18.89
CA LEU A 95 19.26 2.63 -17.72
C LEU A 95 18.07 3.21 -16.95
N ASP A 96 17.68 4.45 -17.24
CA ASP A 96 16.55 5.16 -16.62
C ASP A 96 15.93 6.19 -17.58
N ALA A 97 15.46 5.70 -18.73
CA ALA A 97 14.76 6.56 -19.69
C ALA A 97 13.54 7.21 -19.02
N GLY A 98 13.53 8.55 -19.01
CA GLY A 98 12.46 9.35 -18.43
C GLY A 98 12.51 9.54 -16.91
N GLY A 99 13.53 9.02 -16.21
CA GLY A 99 13.70 9.23 -14.75
C GLY A 99 12.64 8.54 -13.90
N ILE A 100 12.09 7.42 -14.36
CA ILE A 100 10.96 6.70 -13.74
C ILE A 100 11.38 5.40 -13.04
N LYS A 101 12.68 5.09 -12.96
CA LYS A 101 13.17 3.84 -12.34
C LYS A 101 12.74 3.66 -10.89
N LEU A 102 12.64 4.74 -10.12
CA LEU A 102 12.16 4.65 -8.73
C LEU A 102 10.68 4.24 -8.69
N LEU A 103 9.84 4.84 -9.54
CA LEU A 103 8.43 4.47 -9.68
C LEU A 103 8.30 3.00 -10.05
N LYS A 104 9.03 2.55 -11.09
CA LYS A 104 9.05 1.14 -11.52
C LYS A 104 9.43 0.22 -10.36
N THR A 105 10.47 0.59 -9.61
CA THR A 105 10.94 -0.19 -8.44
C THR A 105 9.84 -0.32 -7.38
N MET A 106 9.15 0.77 -7.06
CA MET A 106 8.07 0.75 -6.07
C MET A 106 6.91 -0.12 -6.53
N ILE A 107 6.46 0.03 -7.78
CA ILE A 107 5.37 -0.78 -8.33
C ILE A 107 5.74 -2.28 -8.34
N ILE A 108 6.94 -2.62 -8.83
CA ILE A 108 7.43 -4.00 -8.80
C ILE A 108 7.48 -4.53 -7.37
N THR A 109 7.88 -3.71 -6.39
CA THR A 109 7.91 -4.13 -4.99
C THR A 109 6.50 -4.47 -4.49
N TYR A 110 5.48 -3.69 -4.85
CA TYR A 110 4.10 -3.98 -4.50
C TYR A 110 3.56 -5.24 -5.18
N ILE A 111 3.94 -5.50 -6.44
CA ILE A 111 3.63 -6.76 -7.14
C ILE A 111 4.23 -7.96 -6.38
N ILE A 112 5.45 -7.83 -5.87
CA ILE A 112 6.07 -8.89 -5.06
C ILE A 112 5.32 -9.06 -3.73
N LEU A 113 4.97 -7.94 -3.08
CA LEU A 113 4.29 -7.95 -1.77
C LEU A 113 2.90 -8.59 -1.84
N SER A 114 2.12 -8.35 -2.90
CA SER A 114 0.77 -8.91 -3.04
C SER A 114 0.71 -10.44 -3.15
N LYS A 115 1.86 -11.09 -3.40
CA LYS A 115 1.97 -12.55 -3.31
C LYS A 115 1.90 -13.06 -1.87
N GLY A 116 2.32 -12.25 -0.89
CA GLY A 116 2.21 -12.59 0.52
C GLY A 116 0.75 -12.59 0.97
N ALA A 117 0.34 -13.62 1.72
CA ALA A 117 -1.03 -13.70 2.24
C ALA A 117 -1.41 -12.46 3.05
N ASP A 118 -0.46 -11.93 3.83
CA ASP A 118 -0.66 -10.81 4.74
C ASP A 118 -0.85 -9.46 4.03
N CYS A 119 -0.48 -9.34 2.76
CA CYS A 119 -0.51 -8.10 1.97
C CYS A 119 -1.43 -8.17 0.74
N ARG A 120 -2.16 -9.28 0.54
CA ARG A 120 -2.93 -9.52 -0.69
C ARG A 120 -4.05 -8.51 -0.89
N SER A 121 -4.70 -8.07 0.18
CA SER A 121 -5.80 -7.09 0.17
C SER A 121 -5.32 -5.64 0.23
N LEU A 122 -4.01 -5.40 0.30
CA LEU A 122 -3.47 -4.05 0.47
C LEU A 122 -3.19 -3.42 -0.90
N ARG A 123 -3.84 -2.28 -1.13
CA ARG A 123 -3.68 -1.43 -2.30
C ARG A 123 -2.54 -0.42 -2.13
N GLY A 124 -1.73 -0.25 -3.17
CA GLY A 124 -0.75 0.81 -3.27
C GLY A 124 -1.32 2.11 -3.84
N ASN A 125 -1.34 3.15 -3.01
CA ASN A 125 -1.77 4.49 -3.40
C ASN A 125 -0.55 5.33 -3.76
N PHE A 126 -0.49 5.83 -5.00
CA PHE A 126 0.60 6.61 -5.57
C PHE A 126 0.10 7.97 -6.05
N ILE A 127 0.70 9.05 -5.54
CA ILE A 127 0.54 10.39 -6.10
C ILE A 127 1.86 10.76 -6.77
N LEU A 128 1.83 10.97 -8.08
CA LEU A 128 3.00 11.38 -8.86
C LEU A 128 2.96 12.89 -9.08
N LEU A 129 3.95 13.58 -8.54
CA LEU A 129 4.07 15.03 -8.64
C LEU A 129 4.67 15.40 -9.99
N THR A 130 3.85 15.99 -10.85
CA THR A 130 4.24 16.41 -12.20
C THR A 130 4.57 17.90 -12.25
N LYS A 131 5.05 18.36 -13.41
CA LYS A 131 5.14 19.77 -13.74
C LYS A 131 4.45 19.97 -15.08
N GLY A 132 3.23 20.50 -15.02
CA GLY A 132 2.32 20.54 -16.17
C GLY A 132 2.13 19.17 -16.83
N ASP A 133 1.84 19.18 -18.14
CA ASP A 133 1.38 17.99 -18.86
C ASP A 133 2.51 17.15 -19.48
N SER A 134 3.78 17.54 -19.30
CA SER A 134 4.90 16.90 -20.02
C SER A 134 5.06 15.41 -19.68
N PHE A 135 4.79 15.04 -18.43
CA PHE A 135 4.83 13.65 -17.99
C PHE A 135 3.65 12.85 -18.56
N GLU A 136 2.47 13.47 -18.59
CA GLU A 136 1.27 12.84 -19.12
C GLU A 136 1.36 12.60 -20.63
N LYS A 137 1.92 13.55 -21.38
CA LYS A 137 2.12 13.41 -22.83
C LYS A 137 3.09 12.28 -23.18
N GLU A 138 4.08 12.01 -22.33
CA GLU A 138 5.08 10.97 -22.56
C GLU A 138 4.58 9.58 -22.15
N PHE A 139 3.92 9.47 -20.99
CA PHE A 139 3.58 8.16 -20.39
C PHE A 139 2.09 7.85 -20.32
N GLY A 140 1.20 8.85 -20.42
CA GLY A 140 -0.26 8.67 -20.40
C GLY A 140 -0.82 8.08 -19.09
N LEU A 141 -0.09 8.20 -17.98
CA LEU A 141 -0.43 7.50 -16.73
C LEU A 141 -1.59 8.13 -15.94
N GLY A 142 -1.95 9.38 -16.23
CA GLY A 142 -3.11 10.05 -15.68
C GLY A 142 -4.40 9.54 -16.29
N ALA A 143 -4.44 9.41 -17.62
CA ALA A 143 -5.59 8.86 -18.34
C ALA A 143 -5.67 7.33 -18.23
N ASP A 144 -4.54 6.63 -18.28
CA ASP A 144 -4.48 5.17 -18.17
C ASP A 144 -3.36 4.71 -17.21
N PRO A 145 -3.62 4.72 -15.88
CA PRO A 145 -2.69 4.20 -14.87
C PRO A 145 -2.22 2.77 -15.14
N HIS A 146 -3.07 1.93 -15.74
CA HIS A 146 -2.75 0.54 -16.07
C HIS A 146 -1.57 0.45 -17.05
N GLY A 147 -1.42 1.44 -17.94
CA GLY A 147 -0.30 1.53 -18.88
C GLY A 147 1.08 1.42 -18.24
N VAL A 148 1.22 1.72 -16.94
CA VAL A 148 2.48 1.60 -16.20
C VAL A 148 3.06 0.18 -16.26
N VAL A 149 2.23 -0.87 -16.32
CA VAL A 149 2.71 -2.26 -16.36
C VAL A 149 3.50 -2.58 -17.64
N LYS A 150 3.27 -1.84 -18.73
CA LYS A 150 4.02 -1.95 -19.99
C LYS A 150 5.45 -1.43 -19.85
N LEU A 151 5.69 -0.56 -18.85
CA LEU A 151 6.99 0.04 -18.57
C LEU A 151 7.84 -0.83 -17.63
N LEU A 152 7.25 -1.88 -17.04
CA LEU A 152 7.91 -2.73 -16.06
C LEU A 152 8.63 -3.89 -16.74
N SER A 153 9.85 -4.15 -16.31
CA SER A 153 10.61 -5.35 -16.64
C SER A 153 11.60 -5.66 -15.54
N THR A 154 11.87 -6.95 -15.32
CA THR A 154 12.85 -7.42 -14.35
C THR A 154 13.69 -8.56 -14.93
N GLN A 155 14.77 -8.91 -14.25
CA GLN A 155 15.55 -10.12 -14.57
C GLN A 155 14.96 -11.39 -13.97
N ASN A 156 13.90 -11.29 -13.15
CA ASN A 156 13.30 -12.44 -12.47
C ASN A 156 12.08 -12.93 -13.29
N PRO A 157 12.11 -14.16 -13.85
CA PRO A 157 11.01 -14.69 -14.66
C PRO A 157 9.69 -14.78 -13.91
N GLU A 158 9.70 -15.11 -12.61
CA GLU A 158 8.47 -15.20 -11.81
C GLU A 158 7.82 -13.82 -11.67
N ILE A 159 8.60 -12.77 -11.39
CA ILE A 159 8.06 -11.41 -11.29
C ILE A 159 7.50 -10.96 -12.64
N ASN A 160 8.20 -11.27 -13.73
CA ASN A 160 7.72 -10.95 -15.07
C ASN A 160 6.41 -11.68 -15.40
N PHE A 161 6.23 -12.93 -14.97
CA PHE A 161 4.95 -13.64 -15.12
C PHE A 161 3.79 -12.87 -14.48
N PHE A 162 3.96 -12.33 -13.26
CA PHE A 162 2.92 -11.52 -12.62
C PHE A 162 2.70 -10.17 -13.33
N ILE A 163 3.77 -9.56 -13.85
CA ILE A 163 3.63 -8.35 -14.67
C ILE A 163 2.80 -8.65 -15.93
N GLU A 164 3.05 -9.78 -16.61
CA GLU A 164 2.25 -10.21 -17.77
C GLU A 164 0.80 -10.50 -17.40
N GLU A 165 0.55 -11.13 -16.25
CA GLU A 165 -0.81 -11.36 -15.76
C GLU A 165 -1.56 -10.03 -15.57
N LEU A 166 -0.91 -9.04 -14.95
CA LEU A 166 -1.48 -7.71 -14.76
C LEU A 166 -1.71 -6.98 -16.08
N LYS A 167 -0.87 -7.17 -17.10
CA LYS A 167 -1.10 -6.61 -18.45
C LYS A 167 -2.40 -7.11 -19.07
N GLY A 168 -2.77 -8.36 -18.83
CA GLY A 168 -4.03 -8.94 -19.30
C GLY A 168 -5.24 -8.65 -18.40
N ASN A 169 -5.03 -8.20 -17.16
CA ASN A 169 -6.08 -8.10 -16.15
C ASN A 169 -6.11 -6.73 -15.47
N ARG A 170 -6.86 -5.80 -16.09
CA ARG A 170 -7.05 -4.44 -15.55
C ARG A 170 -7.75 -4.42 -14.19
N ALA A 171 -8.75 -5.26 -13.98
CA ALA A 171 -9.49 -5.31 -12.72
C ALA A 171 -8.56 -5.62 -11.54
N ARG A 172 -7.71 -6.64 -11.69
CA ARG A 172 -6.70 -7.00 -10.69
C ARG A 172 -5.68 -5.87 -10.44
N PHE A 173 -5.30 -5.13 -11.49
CA PHE A 173 -4.46 -3.95 -11.32
C PHE A 173 -5.17 -2.85 -10.51
N ASP A 174 -6.44 -2.55 -10.82
CA ASP A 174 -7.20 -1.50 -10.13
C ASP A 174 -7.47 -1.83 -8.66
N GLU A 175 -7.58 -3.12 -8.31
CA GLU A 175 -7.60 -3.62 -6.93
C GLU A 175 -6.27 -3.37 -6.21
N MET A 176 -5.14 -3.60 -6.91
CA MET A 176 -3.80 -3.49 -6.33
C MET A 176 -3.25 -2.06 -6.29
N PHE A 177 -3.68 -1.19 -7.18
CA PHE A 177 -3.06 0.12 -7.38
C PHE A 177 -4.09 1.24 -7.51
N SER A 178 -3.75 2.40 -6.94
CA SER A 178 -4.35 3.68 -7.27
C SER A 178 -3.22 4.63 -7.62
N ILE A 179 -3.15 5.12 -8.85
CA ILE A 179 -2.12 6.07 -9.28
C ILE A 179 -2.82 7.33 -9.78
N LYS A 180 -2.43 8.49 -9.25
CA LYS A 180 -2.89 9.79 -9.75
C LYS A 180 -1.70 10.70 -10.01
N LEU A 181 -1.88 11.57 -10.99
CA LEU A 181 -0.98 12.69 -11.23
C LEU A 181 -1.47 13.90 -10.43
N LEU A 182 -0.53 14.65 -9.89
CA LEU A 182 -0.77 15.92 -9.23
C LEU A 182 0.20 16.94 -9.79
N ASP A 183 -0.32 17.98 -10.45
CA ASP A 183 0.54 19.07 -10.90
C ASP A 183 1.00 19.88 -9.69
N ALA A 184 2.32 19.92 -9.49
CA ALA A 184 2.92 20.59 -8.35
C ALA A 184 2.88 22.12 -8.43
N GLU A 185 2.46 22.68 -9.57
CA GLU A 185 2.30 24.12 -9.79
C GLU A 185 0.88 24.63 -9.44
N LEU A 186 -0.01 23.75 -8.99
CA LEU A 186 -1.34 24.14 -8.51
C LEU A 186 -1.27 25.00 -7.23
N SER A 187 -2.37 25.68 -6.92
CA SER A 187 -2.51 26.41 -5.66
C SER A 187 -2.43 25.46 -4.46
N SER A 188 -2.03 26.00 -3.30
CA SER A 188 -1.93 25.20 -2.07
C SER A 188 -3.26 24.55 -1.68
N ASP A 189 -4.39 25.24 -1.87
CA ASP A 189 -5.72 24.70 -1.59
C ASP A 189 -6.06 23.52 -2.52
N ALA A 190 -5.80 23.66 -3.82
CA ALA A 190 -6.03 22.59 -4.79
C ALA A 190 -5.16 21.35 -4.52
N ILE A 191 -3.89 21.55 -4.09
CA ILE A 191 -3.01 20.47 -3.66
C ILE A 191 -3.59 19.78 -2.41
N ILE A 192 -4.05 20.55 -1.42
CA ILE A 192 -4.60 20.01 -0.18
C ILE A 192 -5.84 19.14 -0.47
N GLU A 193 -6.76 19.65 -1.27
CA GLU A 193 -7.99 18.93 -1.66
C GLU A 193 -7.68 17.67 -2.46
N SER A 194 -6.75 17.73 -3.42
CA SER A 194 -6.39 16.59 -4.26
C SER A 194 -5.76 15.45 -3.46
N VAL A 195 -4.83 15.78 -2.56
CA VAL A 195 -4.17 14.80 -1.68
C VAL A 195 -5.18 14.20 -0.70
N ALA A 196 -6.02 15.05 -0.08
CA ALA A 196 -7.02 14.59 0.87
C ALA A 196 -8.04 13.66 0.19
N GLY A 197 -8.58 14.07 -0.97
CA GLY A 197 -9.56 13.27 -1.71
C GLY A 197 -9.03 11.93 -2.17
N MET A 198 -7.73 11.81 -2.48
CA MET A 198 -7.13 10.52 -2.83
C MET A 198 -6.88 9.61 -1.61
N LEU A 199 -6.45 10.18 -0.48
CA LEU A 199 -6.05 9.40 0.68
C LEU A 199 -7.18 9.18 1.71
N ALA A 200 -8.30 9.89 1.58
CA ALA A 200 -9.48 9.76 2.44
C ALA A 200 -10.34 8.52 2.15
N PHE A 201 -10.10 7.80 1.05
CA PHE A 201 -10.88 6.59 0.75
C PHE A 201 -10.76 5.57 1.90
N PRO A 202 -11.88 5.09 2.47
CA PRO A 202 -11.86 3.99 3.41
C PRO A 202 -11.42 2.75 2.65
N GLN A 203 -10.13 2.46 2.72
CA GLN A 203 -9.59 1.14 2.44
C GLN A 203 -10.20 0.27 3.53
N GLU A 204 -11.20 -0.56 3.22
CA GLU A 204 -11.83 -1.47 4.18
C GLU A 204 -10.71 -2.16 4.97
N SER A 205 -10.59 -1.74 6.23
CA SER A 205 -9.84 -2.48 7.22
C SER A 205 -10.34 -3.91 7.14
N ALA A 206 -9.43 -4.87 7.04
CA ALA A 206 -9.75 -6.26 7.35
C ALA A 206 -10.67 -6.27 8.60
N PRO A 207 -11.75 -7.07 8.60
CA PRO A 207 -12.77 -6.98 9.63
C PRO A 207 -12.08 -7.06 10.99
N ALA A 208 -12.30 -6.02 11.80
CA ALA A 208 -11.90 -6.02 13.19
C ALA A 208 -12.43 -7.33 13.78
N ALA A 209 -11.52 -8.17 14.29
CA ALA A 209 -11.88 -9.37 15.02
C ALA A 209 -12.99 -8.98 16.00
N SER A 210 -14.17 -9.53 15.77
CA SER A 210 -15.32 -9.39 16.63
C SER A 210 -14.84 -9.64 18.05
N LYS A 211 -14.99 -8.65 18.93
CA LYS A 211 -15.02 -8.93 20.36
C LYS A 211 -16.26 -9.79 20.59
N GLU A 212 -16.13 -11.10 20.45
CA GLU A 212 -17.01 -12.03 21.15
C GLU A 212 -16.73 -11.82 22.63
N GLU A 213 -17.62 -11.05 23.27
CA GLU A 213 -17.84 -11.16 24.70
C GLU A 213 -18.24 -12.61 24.98
N ALA A 214 -17.26 -13.42 25.38
CA ALA A 214 -17.48 -14.70 26.03
C ALA A 214 -18.18 -14.42 27.37
N GLY A 215 -19.51 -14.43 27.35
CA GLY A 215 -20.31 -14.57 28.55
C GLY A 215 -20.00 -15.91 29.22
N PRO A 216 -19.84 -15.96 30.56
CA PRO A 216 -19.44 -17.18 31.25
C PRO A 216 -20.54 -18.26 31.16
N PRO A 217 -20.16 -19.54 31.06
CA PRO A 217 -21.12 -20.63 30.97
C PRO A 217 -21.86 -20.77 32.31
N LYS A 218 -23.20 -20.71 32.25
CA LYS A 218 -24.05 -21.08 33.39
C LYS A 218 -23.89 -22.58 33.67
N ALA A 219 -23.26 -22.87 34.80
CA ALA A 219 -23.37 -24.16 35.47
C ALA A 219 -24.79 -24.31 36.04
N ALA A 220 -25.45 -25.41 35.72
CA ALA A 220 -26.56 -25.93 36.50
C ALA A 220 -26.65 -27.44 36.26
N GLY A 221 -26.04 -28.19 37.17
CA GLY A 221 -26.23 -29.62 37.29
C GLY A 221 -25.99 -30.00 38.74
N GLU A 222 -27.06 -30.23 39.48
CA GLU A 222 -27.12 -31.11 40.65
C GLU A 222 -28.58 -31.50 40.93
N PRO A 223 -28.82 -32.65 41.61
CA PRO A 223 -29.74 -33.69 41.12
C PRO A 223 -30.80 -34.09 42.18
N ALA A 224 -31.38 -35.29 42.01
CA ALA A 224 -32.27 -36.06 42.92
C ALA A 224 -33.77 -35.80 42.72
N LYS A 225 -34.69 -36.79 42.79
CA LYS A 225 -34.65 -38.23 43.08
C LYS A 225 -36.01 -38.84 42.69
N GLU A 226 -36.03 -40.17 42.58
CA GLU A 226 -37.19 -41.09 42.54
C GLU A 226 -38.27 -40.72 43.60
N GLU A 227 -39.55 -41.06 43.47
CA GLU A 227 -40.09 -42.43 43.50
C GLU A 227 -41.61 -42.45 43.16
N GLU A 228 -42.00 -43.50 42.42
CA GLU A 228 -43.17 -44.39 42.53
C GLU A 228 -44.62 -43.88 42.72
N GLY A 229 -45.51 -44.54 41.94
CA GLY A 229 -46.94 -44.61 42.21
C GLY A 229 -47.80 -45.04 41.01
N ALA A 230 -47.71 -46.31 40.60
CA ALA A 230 -48.75 -46.99 39.80
C ALA A 230 -50.04 -47.19 40.66
N PRO A 231 -51.17 -47.79 40.19
CA PRO A 231 -51.42 -48.50 38.92
C PRO A 231 -52.84 -48.27 38.31
N GLY A 232 -53.15 -48.99 37.22
CA GLY A 232 -54.52 -49.35 36.82
C GLY A 232 -54.82 -49.17 35.33
N ALA A 233 -54.70 -50.24 34.52
CA ALA A 233 -55.82 -51.12 34.10
C ALA A 233 -56.50 -50.64 32.80
N GLY A 234 -56.19 -51.27 31.66
CA GLY A 234 -57.13 -52.13 30.91
C GLY A 234 -57.75 -51.35 29.73
N ALA A 235 -58.13 -51.91 28.58
CA ALA A 235 -58.26 -53.28 28.13
C ALA A 235 -58.36 -53.30 26.58
N ASN A 236 -58.05 -54.47 26.02
CA ASN A 236 -58.39 -55.03 24.69
C ASN A 236 -57.90 -54.36 23.41
#